data_AF-A0A536PAP0-F1
#
_entry.id   AF-A0A536PAP0-F1
#
_cell.length_a   1.000
_cell.length_b   1.000
_cell.length_c   1.000
_cell.angle_alpha   90.00
_cell.angle_beta   90.00
_cell.angle_gamma   90.00
#
_symmetry.space_group_name_H-M   'P 1'
#
loop_
_entity.id
_entity.type
_entity.pdbx_description
1 polymer ?
#
loop_
_entity_poly.entity_id
_entity_poly.type
_entity_poly.pdbx_seq_one_letter_code
_entity_poly.pdbx_strand_id
1 'polypeptide(L)'
;MTTLLAAAVPLIVIAFVVLLVAALVQQRGQPVELSTSALFRTYLYLASLAGVVAFAIGLVALLNAGLASAGGGQLVYGGPPDESRPLAFASQLERRRGEDALRGLTFGTFGVLFWLVHWLARNRLSPGDQGALRRAYLFVGTAGFGVATLVFLPNGVYQALSNWLIVPASSFRQGLGDSLIPGIVALAIWLLFFRLAAGGARGNDRRRAFRGGPSGPPPEPNMVGASIGPGPSSRSAGAEAATGREEG
;
A
#
# COMPACT_ATOMS: atom_id res chain seq x y z
N MET A 1 -29.07 -16.75 7.41
CA MET A 1 -27.82 -17.08 8.15
C MET A 1 -26.57 -16.77 7.34
N THR A 2 -26.53 -17.07 6.03
CA THR A 2 -25.41 -16.78 5.11
C THR A 2 -25.16 -15.28 4.86
N THR A 3 -26.20 -14.44 4.81
CA THR A 3 -26.07 -12.98 4.62
C THR A 3 -25.43 -12.26 5.81
N LEU A 4 -25.74 -12.70 7.03
CA LEU A 4 -25.12 -12.18 8.26
C LEU A 4 -23.63 -12.54 8.35
N LEU A 5 -23.26 -13.77 7.96
CA LEU A 5 -21.86 -14.19 7.90
C LEU A 5 -21.07 -13.44 6.82
N ALA A 6 -21.66 -13.17 5.65
CA ALA A 6 -21.03 -12.40 4.59
C ALA A 6 -20.75 -10.94 4.98
N ALA A 7 -21.63 -10.33 5.78
CA ALA A 7 -21.42 -8.99 6.33
C ALA A 7 -20.43 -8.97 7.51
N ALA A 8 -20.29 -10.08 8.24
CA ALA A 8 -19.37 -10.21 9.35
C ALA A 8 -17.90 -10.25 8.88
N VAL A 9 -17.60 -10.86 7.74
CA VAL A 9 -16.23 -10.96 7.21
C VAL A 9 -15.54 -9.59 7.06
N PRO A 10 -16.11 -8.58 6.36
CA PRO A 10 -15.46 -7.27 6.27
C PRO A 10 -15.34 -6.57 7.63
N LEU A 11 -16.32 -6.74 8.53
CA LEU A 11 -16.25 -6.18 9.89
C LEU A 11 -15.15 -6.84 10.73
N ILE A 12 -14.95 -8.16 10.60
CA ILE A 12 -13.89 -8.91 11.27
C ILE A 12 -12.52 -8.48 10.74
N VAL A 13 -12.38 -8.29 9.44
CA VAL A 13 -11.13 -7.81 8.83
C VAL A 13 -10.81 -6.40 9.33
N ILE A 14 -11.80 -5.50 9.38
CA ILE A 14 -11.64 -4.15 9.93
C ILE A 14 -11.26 -4.22 11.42
N ALA A 15 -11.97 -5.01 12.22
CA ALA A 15 -11.71 -5.17 13.65
C ALA A 15 -10.31 -5.76 13.90
N PHE A 16 -9.89 -6.74 13.11
CA PHE A 16 -8.56 -7.33 13.20
C PHE A 16 -7.46 -6.32 12.88
N VAL A 17 -7.62 -5.53 11.82
CA VAL A 17 -6.66 -4.47 11.46
C VAL A 17 -6.59 -3.41 12.56
N VAL A 18 -7.73 -2.97 13.10
CA VAL A 18 -7.79 -2.01 14.20
C VAL A 18 -7.11 -2.56 15.45
N LEU A 19 -7.37 -3.80 15.83
CA LEU A 19 -6.75 -4.47 16.98
C LEU A 19 -5.24 -4.65 16.79
N LEU A 20 -4.79 -5.02 15.59
CA LEU A 20 -3.37 -5.16 15.28
C LEU A 20 -2.64 -3.82 15.43
N VAL A 21 -3.23 -2.74 14.91
CA VAL A 21 -2.67 -1.39 15.05
C VAL A 21 -2.68 -0.96 16.52
N ALA A 22 -3.78 -1.17 17.24
CA ALA A 22 -3.88 -0.85 18.67
C ALA A 22 -2.84 -1.62 19.49
N ALA A 23 -2.64 -2.91 19.23
CA ALA A 23 -1.64 -3.73 19.90
C ALA A 23 -0.21 -3.25 19.62
N LEU A 24 0.10 -2.87 18.37
CA LEU A 24 1.40 -2.30 17.99
C LEU A 24 1.66 -0.95 18.68
N VAL A 25 0.61 -0.16 18.93
CA VAL A 25 0.70 1.12 19.65
C VAL A 25 0.87 0.89 21.16
N GLN A 26 0.13 -0.05 21.75
CA GLN A 26 0.16 -0.37 23.18
C GLN A 26 1.48 -1.02 23.63
N GLN A 27 2.16 -1.78 22.76
CA GLN A 27 3.46 -2.37 23.07
C GLN A 27 4.56 -1.34 23.43
N ARG A 28 4.32 -0.04 23.24
CA ARG A 28 5.31 1.01 23.54
C ARG A 28 5.32 1.53 24.97
N GLY A 29 4.39 1.10 25.85
CA GLY A 29 4.45 1.33 27.30
C GLY A 29 4.55 2.80 27.76
N GLN A 30 4.35 3.76 26.86
CA GLN A 30 4.45 5.20 27.11
C GLN A 30 3.06 5.81 26.86
N PRO A 31 2.60 6.76 27.70
CA PRO A 31 1.39 7.51 27.42
C PRO A 31 1.55 8.16 26.05
N VAL A 32 0.77 7.70 25.08
CA VAL A 32 0.87 8.18 23.71
C VAL A 32 0.20 9.56 23.67
N GLU A 33 1.00 10.61 23.85
CA GLU A 33 0.58 11.96 23.45
C GLU A 33 0.46 11.98 21.93
N LEU A 34 -0.73 11.62 21.44
CA LEU A 34 -1.06 11.64 20.02
C LEU A 34 -1.10 13.10 19.56
N SER A 35 0.03 13.60 19.06
CA SER A 35 0.07 14.95 18.50
C SER A 35 -0.93 15.07 17.35
N THR A 36 -1.56 16.24 17.22
CA THR A 36 -2.49 16.53 16.11
C THR A 36 -1.85 16.26 14.75
N SER A 37 -0.54 16.48 14.62
CA SER A 37 0.22 16.16 13.41
C SER A 37 0.27 14.64 13.14
N ALA A 38 0.46 13.81 14.17
CA ALA A 38 0.48 12.35 14.03
C ALA A 38 -0.89 11.81 13.61
N LEU A 39 -1.98 12.35 14.20
CA LEU A 39 -3.35 11.98 13.83
C LEU A 39 -3.66 12.35 12.38
N PHE A 40 -3.37 13.59 11.98
CA PHE A 40 -3.58 14.06 10.62
C PHE A 40 -2.80 13.22 9.58
N ARG A 41 -1.54 12.89 9.87
CA ARG A 41 -0.72 12.01 9.02
C ARG A 41 -1.35 10.63 8.86
N THR A 42 -1.76 10.03 9.99
CA THR A 42 -2.40 8.72 10.00
C THR A 42 -3.66 8.73 9.14
N TYR A 43 -4.49 9.76 9.31
CA TYR A 43 -5.66 10.00 8.46
C TYR A 43 -5.29 10.04 6.97
N LEU A 44 -4.28 10.82 6.56
CA LEU A 44 -3.89 10.91 5.15
C LEU A 44 -3.45 9.57 4.55
N TYR A 45 -2.75 8.73 5.32
CA TYR A 45 -2.35 7.39 4.87
C TYR A 45 -3.55 6.45 4.75
N LEU A 46 -4.46 6.46 5.73
CA LEU A 46 -5.69 5.67 5.70
C LEU A 46 -6.60 6.09 4.54
N ALA A 47 -6.79 7.40 4.35
CA ALA A 47 -7.57 7.95 3.27
C ALA A 47 -6.93 7.64 1.90
N SER A 48 -5.61 7.74 1.77
CA SER A 48 -4.92 7.30 0.54
C SER A 48 -5.19 5.82 0.26
N LEU A 49 -5.15 4.95 1.29
CA LEU A 49 -5.43 3.53 1.11
C LEU A 49 -6.89 3.28 0.69
N ALA A 50 -7.83 3.97 1.32
CA ALA A 50 -9.25 3.91 0.96
C ALA A 50 -9.50 4.34 -0.49
N GLY A 51 -8.79 5.37 -0.96
CA GLY A 51 -8.82 5.78 -2.38
C GLY A 51 -8.37 4.67 -3.34
N VAL A 52 -7.29 3.95 -3.00
CA VAL A 52 -6.84 2.80 -3.79
C VAL A 52 -7.88 1.67 -3.80
N VAL A 53 -8.53 1.39 -2.67
CA VAL A 53 -9.60 0.38 -2.60
C VAL A 53 -10.80 0.77 -3.45
N ALA A 54 -11.26 2.02 -3.34
CA ALA A 54 -12.35 2.54 -4.17
C ALA A 54 -11.99 2.47 -5.66
N PHE A 55 -10.76 2.84 -6.03
CA PHE A 55 -10.27 2.70 -7.40
C PHE A 55 -10.27 1.24 -7.87
N ALA A 56 -9.82 0.30 -7.04
CA ALA A 56 -9.83 -1.13 -7.38
C ALA A 56 -11.25 -1.64 -7.65
N ILE A 57 -12.22 -1.26 -6.82
CA ILE A 57 -13.64 -1.59 -7.02
C ILE A 57 -14.14 -1.03 -8.36
N GLY A 58 -13.83 0.24 -8.65
CA GLY A 58 -14.19 0.87 -9.92
C GLY A 58 -13.53 0.18 -11.12
N LEU A 59 -12.27 -0.19 -11.01
CA LEU A 59 -11.52 -0.87 -12.06
C LEU A 59 -12.11 -2.25 -12.36
N VAL A 60 -12.48 -3.02 -11.34
CA VAL A 60 -13.19 -4.30 -11.52
C VAL A 60 -14.49 -4.11 -12.30
N ALA A 61 -15.31 -3.13 -11.93
CA ALA A 61 -16.59 -2.88 -12.60
C ALA A 61 -16.39 -2.41 -14.06
N LEU A 62 -15.40 -1.53 -14.32
CA LEU A 62 -15.04 -1.13 -15.69
C LEU A 62 -14.58 -2.31 -16.54
N LEU A 63 -13.74 -3.20 -15.97
CA LEU A 63 -13.27 -4.38 -16.67
C LEU A 63 -14.41 -5.36 -16.94
N ASN A 64 -15.34 -5.56 -16.00
CA ASN A 64 -16.54 -6.36 -16.23
C ASN A 64 -17.37 -5.80 -17.39
N ALA A 65 -17.69 -4.50 -17.36
CA ALA A 65 -18.46 -3.86 -18.42
C ALA A 65 -17.76 -3.92 -19.78
N GLY A 66 -16.44 -3.69 -19.80
CA GLY A 66 -15.62 -3.75 -21.01
C GLY A 66 -15.46 -5.16 -21.59
N LEU A 67 -15.28 -6.18 -20.75
CA LEU A 67 -15.28 -7.57 -21.23
C LEU A 67 -16.69 -8.00 -21.67
N ALA A 68 -17.74 -7.55 -21.00
CA ALA A 68 -19.11 -7.89 -21.38
C ALA A 68 -19.52 -7.25 -22.72
N SER A 69 -18.97 -6.07 -23.06
CA SER A 69 -19.19 -5.45 -24.37
C SER A 69 -18.43 -6.15 -25.49
N ALA A 70 -17.21 -6.65 -25.22
CA ALA A 70 -16.39 -7.32 -26.23
C ALA A 70 -16.69 -8.82 -26.40
N GLY A 71 -16.90 -9.54 -25.29
CA GLY A 71 -17.05 -11.00 -25.24
C GLY A 71 -18.44 -11.50 -24.87
N GLY A 72 -19.40 -10.59 -24.68
CA GLY A 72 -20.79 -10.89 -24.32
C GLY A 72 -21.05 -10.97 -22.82
N GLY A 73 -22.25 -10.55 -22.40
CA GLY A 73 -22.64 -10.49 -20.98
C GLY A 73 -22.68 -11.86 -20.31
N GLN A 74 -22.98 -12.94 -21.03
CA GLN A 74 -23.02 -14.30 -20.48
C GLN A 74 -21.64 -14.79 -20.00
N LEU A 75 -20.57 -14.39 -20.70
CA LEU A 75 -19.21 -14.75 -20.32
C LEU A 75 -18.82 -14.13 -18.98
N VAL A 76 -19.18 -12.87 -18.78
CA VAL A 76 -18.79 -12.09 -17.59
C VAL A 76 -19.73 -12.32 -16.42
N TYR A 77 -21.04 -12.30 -16.65
CA TYR A 77 -22.07 -12.37 -15.61
C TYR A 77 -22.63 -13.76 -15.38
N GLY A 78 -22.29 -14.71 -16.25
CA GLY A 78 -22.86 -16.05 -16.22
C GLY A 78 -24.35 -16.03 -16.53
N GLY A 79 -25.04 -17.07 -16.06
CA GLY A 79 -26.49 -17.12 -16.06
C GLY A 79 -27.04 -18.50 -16.45
N PRO A 80 -28.27 -18.80 -16.02
CA PRO A 80 -29.04 -19.89 -16.57
C PRO A 80 -29.74 -19.44 -17.86
N PRO A 81 -29.80 -20.29 -18.90
CA PRO A 81 -30.60 -20.00 -20.06
C PRO A 81 -32.03 -20.32 -19.63
N ASP A 82 -32.75 -19.35 -19.04
CA ASP A 82 -34.20 -19.42 -19.15
C ASP A 82 -34.53 -19.17 -20.62
N GLU A 83 -34.31 -20.20 -21.45
CA GLU A 83 -34.51 -20.19 -22.90
C GLU A 83 -35.97 -19.87 -23.23
N SER A 84 -36.87 -20.01 -22.25
CA SER A 84 -38.27 -19.64 -22.39
C SER A 84 -38.46 -18.12 -22.55
N ARG A 85 -37.50 -17.28 -22.13
CA ARG A 85 -37.59 -15.80 -22.21
C ARG A 85 -36.26 -15.12 -22.59
N PRO A 86 -35.77 -15.34 -23.83
CA PRO A 86 -34.45 -14.87 -24.26
C PRO A 86 -34.31 -13.34 -24.22
N LEU A 87 -35.39 -12.60 -24.49
CA LEU A 87 -35.40 -11.13 -24.46
C LEU A 87 -35.25 -10.56 -23.05
N ALA A 88 -35.89 -11.19 -22.06
CA ALA A 88 -35.80 -10.76 -20.66
C ALA A 88 -34.40 -11.03 -20.09
N PHE A 89 -33.78 -12.13 -20.48
CA PHE A 89 -32.40 -12.44 -20.09
C PHE A 89 -31.39 -11.47 -20.72
N ALA A 90 -31.50 -11.20 -22.02
CA ALA A 90 -30.65 -10.24 -22.70
C ALA A 90 -30.73 -8.83 -22.09
N SER A 91 -31.94 -8.37 -21.74
CA SER A 91 -32.11 -7.06 -21.10
C SER A 91 -31.53 -6.99 -19.68
N GLN A 92 -31.53 -8.09 -18.92
CA GLN A 92 -30.86 -8.16 -17.62
C GLN A 92 -29.33 -8.05 -17.74
N LEU A 93 -28.73 -8.75 -18.71
CA LEU A 93 -27.28 -8.65 -18.97
C LEU A 93 -26.89 -7.24 -19.40
N GLU A 94 -27.69 -6.62 -20.26
CA GLU A 94 -27.49 -5.24 -20.70
C GLU A 94 -27.56 -4.26 -19.52
N ARG A 95 -28.55 -4.44 -18.65
CA ARG A 95 -28.70 -3.64 -17.44
C ARG A 95 -27.50 -3.78 -16.50
N ARG A 96 -27.06 -5.01 -16.21
CA ARG A 96 -25.88 -5.25 -15.35
C ARG A 96 -24.62 -4.60 -15.94
N ARG A 97 -24.44 -4.69 -17.25
CA ARG A 97 -23.34 -4.02 -17.96
C ARG A 97 -23.38 -2.50 -17.77
N GLY A 98 -24.55 -1.89 -17.91
CA GLY A 98 -24.74 -0.45 -17.68
C GLY A 98 -24.47 -0.05 -16.23
N GLU A 99 -24.95 -0.84 -15.26
CA GLU A 99 -24.70 -0.64 -13.83
C GLU A 99 -23.21 -0.72 -13.50
N ASP A 100 -22.49 -1.71 -14.05
CA ASP A 100 -21.05 -1.85 -13.89
C ASP A 100 -20.25 -0.73 -14.56
N ALA A 101 -20.67 -0.27 -15.74
CA ALA A 101 -20.02 0.86 -16.40
C ALA A 101 -20.13 2.13 -15.57
N LEU A 102 -21.34 2.43 -15.05
CA LEU A 102 -21.58 3.59 -14.19
C LEU A 102 -20.84 3.47 -12.86
N ARG A 103 -20.92 2.32 -12.19
CA ARG A 103 -20.19 2.05 -10.95
C ARG A 103 -18.68 2.16 -11.16
N GLY A 104 -18.20 1.61 -12.27
CA GLY A 104 -16.80 1.64 -12.64
C GLY A 104 -16.28 3.05 -12.86
N LEU A 105 -17.00 3.86 -13.64
CA LEU A 105 -16.64 5.25 -13.91
C LEU A 105 -16.66 6.09 -12.63
N THR A 106 -17.69 5.95 -11.81
CA THR A 106 -17.84 6.69 -10.56
C THR A 106 -16.76 6.30 -9.54
N PHE A 107 -16.71 5.04 -9.11
CA PHE A 107 -15.72 4.59 -8.13
C PHE A 107 -14.27 4.71 -8.63
N GLY A 108 -14.05 4.50 -9.94
CA GLY A 108 -12.73 4.66 -10.55
C GLY A 108 -12.25 6.11 -10.50
N THR A 109 -13.07 7.04 -11.01
CA THR A 109 -12.73 8.47 -11.04
C THR A 109 -12.58 9.04 -9.64
N PHE A 110 -13.57 8.83 -8.77
CA PHE A 110 -13.51 9.33 -7.40
C PHE A 110 -12.39 8.66 -6.59
N GLY A 111 -12.15 7.36 -6.79
CA GLY A 111 -11.06 6.64 -6.13
C GLY A 111 -9.68 7.20 -6.49
N VAL A 112 -9.41 7.45 -7.79
CA VAL A 112 -8.17 8.07 -8.26
C VAL A 112 -8.02 9.49 -7.72
N LEU A 113 -9.05 10.33 -7.83
CA LEU A 113 -9.00 11.71 -7.35
C LEU A 113 -8.77 11.76 -5.85
N PHE A 114 -9.51 10.96 -5.09
CA PHE A 114 -9.37 10.88 -3.64
C PHE A 114 -7.97 10.40 -3.26
N TRP A 115 -7.45 9.36 -3.91
CA TRP A 115 -6.08 8.91 -3.71
C TRP A 115 -5.05 9.99 -4.02
N LEU A 116 -5.16 10.67 -5.18
CA LEU A 116 -4.22 11.69 -5.62
C LEU A 116 -4.17 12.89 -4.67
N VAL A 117 -5.33 13.39 -4.24
CA VAL A 117 -5.40 14.52 -3.30
C VAL A 117 -4.71 14.18 -1.98
N HIS A 118 -4.99 13.00 -1.42
CA HIS A 118 -4.40 12.58 -0.14
C HIS A 118 -2.92 12.21 -0.28
N TRP A 119 -2.53 11.62 -1.42
CA TRP A 119 -1.15 11.36 -1.77
C TRP A 119 -0.33 12.65 -1.93
N LEU A 120 -0.93 13.68 -2.52
CA LEU A 120 -0.26 14.98 -2.67
C LEU A 120 -0.15 15.70 -1.32
N ALA A 121 -1.23 15.69 -0.53
CA ALA A 121 -1.26 16.27 0.81
C ALA A 121 -0.19 15.65 1.72
N ARG A 122 -0.05 14.31 1.74
CA ARG A 122 0.97 13.65 2.58
C ARG A 122 2.40 13.95 2.13
N ASN A 123 2.62 14.13 0.83
CA ASN A 123 3.95 14.40 0.28
C ASN A 123 4.38 15.86 0.49
N ARG A 124 3.43 16.81 0.56
CA ARG A 124 3.72 18.25 0.69
C ARG A 124 3.61 18.79 2.12
N LEU A 125 2.60 18.36 2.88
CA LEU A 125 2.24 18.97 4.17
C LEU A 125 2.85 18.26 5.38
N SER A 126 3.57 17.15 5.18
CA SER A 126 4.10 16.34 6.28
C SER A 126 5.59 15.97 6.14
N PRO A 127 6.51 16.95 6.25
CA PRO A 127 7.91 16.65 6.47
C PRO A 127 8.09 16.10 7.90
N GLY A 128 8.72 14.94 8.07
CA GLY A 128 9.02 14.32 9.38
C GLY A 128 9.28 12.81 9.24
N ASP A 129 9.40 12.05 10.34
CA ASP A 129 9.70 10.61 10.31
C ASP A 129 8.56 9.79 9.67
N GLN A 130 8.56 9.75 8.34
CA GLN A 130 7.61 9.03 7.47
C GLN A 130 7.82 7.52 7.51
N GLY A 131 8.91 7.03 8.15
CA GLY A 131 9.37 5.67 7.99
C GLY A 131 8.38 4.63 8.49
N ALA A 132 7.81 4.81 9.69
CA ALA A 132 6.90 3.84 10.28
C ALA A 132 5.53 3.81 9.58
N LEU A 133 4.87 4.96 9.41
CA LEU A 133 3.54 5.04 8.78
C LEU A 133 3.56 4.60 7.31
N ARG A 134 4.60 4.98 6.55
CA ARG A 134 4.75 4.53 5.16
C ARG A 134 4.96 3.02 5.10
N ARG A 135 5.77 2.44 6.00
CA ARG A 135 5.94 0.98 6.08
C ARG A 135 4.63 0.28 6.43
N ALA A 136 3.87 0.81 7.39
CA ALA A 136 2.55 0.29 7.75
C ALA A 136 1.59 0.35 6.56
N TYR A 137 1.49 1.49 5.86
CA TYR A 137 0.68 1.64 4.65
C TYR A 137 1.04 0.61 3.56
N LEU A 138 2.35 0.44 3.29
CA LEU A 138 2.81 -0.52 2.30
C LEU A 138 2.54 -1.96 2.75
N PHE A 139 2.74 -2.27 4.03
CA PHE A 139 2.46 -3.58 4.59
C PHE A 139 0.98 -3.93 4.54
N VAL A 140 0.09 -3.04 5.00
CA VAL A 140 -1.36 -3.25 4.98
C VAL A 140 -1.87 -3.39 3.55
N GLY A 141 -1.40 -2.56 2.60
CA GLY A 141 -1.76 -2.72 1.19
C GLY A 141 -1.27 -4.05 0.61
N THR A 142 -0.02 -4.43 0.88
CA THR A 142 0.54 -5.71 0.44
C THR A 142 -0.23 -6.90 1.03
N ALA A 143 -0.52 -6.88 2.33
CA ALA A 143 -1.25 -7.95 2.98
C ALA A 143 -2.70 -8.03 2.48
N GLY A 144 -3.41 -6.90 2.43
CA GLY A 144 -4.80 -6.84 2.02
C GLY A 144 -5.02 -7.30 0.58
N PHE A 145 -4.28 -6.74 -0.37
CA PHE A 145 -4.39 -7.15 -1.77
C PHE A 145 -3.81 -8.56 -2.03
N GLY A 146 -2.82 -8.99 -1.24
CA GLY A 146 -2.30 -10.37 -1.28
C GLY A 146 -3.34 -11.39 -0.85
N VAL A 147 -4.05 -11.16 0.25
CA VAL A 147 -5.16 -12.01 0.71
C VAL A 147 -6.29 -12.01 -0.33
N ALA A 148 -6.67 -10.85 -0.86
CA ALA A 148 -7.67 -10.78 -1.92
C ALA A 148 -7.26 -11.61 -3.15
N THR A 149 -5.98 -11.56 -3.55
CA THR A 149 -5.45 -12.38 -4.64
C THR A 149 -5.58 -13.87 -4.33
N LEU A 150 -5.20 -14.31 -3.12
CA LEU A 150 -5.29 -15.72 -2.71
C LEU A 150 -6.72 -16.26 -2.68
N VAL A 151 -7.71 -15.40 -2.40
CA VAL A 151 -9.12 -15.79 -2.38
C VAL A 151 -9.71 -15.80 -3.79
N PHE A 152 -9.58 -14.69 -4.51
CA PHE A 152 -10.30 -14.49 -5.77
C PHE A 152 -9.62 -15.16 -6.96
N LEU A 153 -8.29 -15.13 -7.04
CA LEU A 153 -7.58 -15.61 -8.23
C LEU A 153 -7.68 -17.13 -8.41
N PRO A 154 -7.40 -17.99 -7.39
CA PRO A 154 -7.56 -19.44 -7.56
C PRO A 154 -9.01 -19.83 -7.86
N ASN A 155 -9.98 -19.19 -7.20
CA ASN A 155 -11.39 -19.42 -7.45
C ASN A 155 -11.79 -19.03 -8.88
N GLY A 156 -11.36 -17.86 -9.36
CA GLY A 156 -11.62 -17.40 -10.72
C GLY A 156 -10.97 -18.26 -11.80
N VAL A 157 -9.73 -18.72 -11.57
CA VAL A 157 -9.03 -19.64 -12.48
C VAL A 157 -9.75 -20.98 -12.53
N TYR A 158 -10.14 -21.53 -11.38
CA TYR A 158 -10.93 -22.76 -11.32
C TYR A 158 -12.24 -22.63 -12.09
N GLN A 159 -13.00 -21.54 -11.89
CA GLN A 159 -14.25 -21.29 -12.61
C GLN A 159 -14.04 -21.18 -14.12
N ALA A 160 -13.01 -20.44 -14.57
CA ALA A 160 -12.69 -20.29 -15.98
C ALA A 160 -12.34 -21.62 -16.64
N LEU A 161 -11.49 -22.43 -15.98
CA LEU A 161 -11.12 -23.76 -16.45
C LEU A 161 -12.29 -24.73 -16.44
N SER A 162 -13.09 -24.73 -15.37
CA SER A 162 -14.30 -25.55 -15.27
C SER A 162 -15.26 -25.26 -16.42
N ASN A 163 -15.52 -23.98 -16.70
CA ASN A 163 -16.39 -23.56 -17.80
C ASN A 163 -15.86 -23.93 -19.20
N TRP A 164 -14.54 -24.07 -19.35
CA TRP A 164 -13.89 -24.40 -20.63
C TRP A 164 -13.71 -25.91 -20.85
N LEU A 165 -13.30 -26.65 -19.81
CA LEU A 165 -12.99 -28.09 -19.89
C LEU A 165 -14.20 -28.98 -19.59
N ILE A 166 -15.10 -28.56 -18.70
CA ILE A 166 -16.21 -29.39 -18.24
C ILE A 166 -17.50 -28.81 -18.81
N VAL A 167 -18.25 -29.63 -19.55
CA VAL A 167 -19.64 -29.29 -19.91
C VAL A 167 -20.44 -29.33 -18.61
N PRO A 168 -20.94 -28.20 -18.08
CA PRO A 168 -21.63 -28.19 -16.81
C PRO A 168 -22.88 -29.08 -16.90
N ALA A 169 -23.04 -30.02 -15.98
CA ALA A 169 -24.26 -30.83 -15.88
C ALA A 169 -25.48 -30.02 -15.41
N SER A 170 -25.24 -28.85 -14.81
CA SER A 170 -26.26 -27.88 -14.40
C SER A 170 -26.50 -26.83 -15.49
N SER A 171 -27.73 -26.32 -15.55
CA SER A 171 -28.13 -25.24 -16.45
C SER A 171 -27.49 -23.88 -16.12
N PHE A 172 -26.66 -23.76 -15.07
CA PHE A 172 -26.11 -22.48 -14.62
C PHE A 172 -24.60 -22.41 -14.84
N ARG A 173 -24.13 -21.44 -15.64
CA ARG A 173 -22.71 -21.06 -15.71
C ARG A 173 -22.42 -19.89 -14.80
N GLN A 174 -21.38 -20.02 -13.97
CA GLN A 174 -20.86 -18.90 -13.19
C GLN A 174 -20.00 -17.99 -14.08
N GLY A 175 -20.20 -16.68 -13.96
CA GLY A 175 -19.53 -15.69 -14.79
C GLY A 175 -18.07 -15.46 -14.39
N LEU A 176 -17.22 -15.16 -15.37
CA LEU A 176 -15.80 -14.84 -15.10
C LEU A 176 -15.63 -13.59 -14.22
N GLY A 177 -16.57 -12.64 -14.29
CA GLY A 177 -16.51 -11.38 -13.58
C GLY A 177 -16.65 -11.50 -12.06
N ASP A 178 -17.20 -12.62 -11.55
CA ASP A 178 -17.47 -12.78 -10.12
C ASP A 178 -16.19 -13.01 -9.30
N SER A 179 -15.14 -13.59 -9.89
CA SER A 179 -13.93 -13.96 -9.15
C SER A 179 -12.64 -13.74 -9.93
N LEU A 180 -12.62 -13.98 -11.25
CA LEU A 180 -11.40 -13.86 -12.02
C LEU A 180 -10.95 -12.40 -12.14
N ILE A 181 -11.86 -11.50 -12.53
CA ILE A 181 -11.54 -10.06 -12.70
C ILE A 181 -11.09 -9.43 -11.37
N PRO A 182 -11.79 -9.59 -10.24
CA PRO A 182 -11.31 -9.15 -8.92
C PRO A 182 -9.93 -9.72 -8.57
N GLY A 183 -9.68 -11.00 -8.86
CA GLY A 183 -8.41 -11.66 -8.60
C GLY A 183 -7.25 -11.06 -9.41
N ILE A 184 -7.46 -10.77 -10.69
CA ILE A 184 -6.45 -10.15 -11.56
C ILE A 184 -6.14 -8.71 -11.12
N VAL A 185 -7.18 -7.92 -10.80
CA VAL A 185 -6.99 -6.55 -10.30
C VAL A 185 -6.26 -6.55 -8.96
N ALA A 186 -6.65 -7.42 -8.03
CA ALA A 186 -5.98 -7.58 -6.75
C ALA A 186 -4.51 -7.97 -6.93
N LEU A 187 -4.21 -8.92 -7.82
CA LEU A 187 -2.85 -9.36 -8.13
C LEU A 187 -1.99 -8.20 -8.63
N ALA A 188 -2.49 -7.41 -9.58
CA ALA A 188 -1.75 -6.29 -10.15
C ALA A 188 -1.41 -5.24 -9.07
N ILE A 189 -2.38 -4.88 -8.23
CA ILE A 189 -2.18 -3.91 -7.14
C ILE A 189 -1.25 -4.50 -6.07
N TRP A 190 -1.40 -5.78 -5.72
CA TRP A 190 -0.54 -6.47 -4.77
C TRP A 190 0.93 -6.44 -5.23
N LEU A 191 1.20 -6.78 -6.49
CA LEU A 191 2.55 -6.75 -7.04
C LEU A 191 3.17 -5.34 -6.98
N LEU A 192 2.37 -4.30 -7.21
CA LEU A 192 2.82 -2.91 -7.06
C LEU A 192 3.21 -2.60 -5.61
N PHE A 193 2.33 -2.90 -4.64
CA PHE A 193 2.60 -2.67 -3.22
C PHE A 193 3.80 -3.48 -2.72
N PHE A 194 3.86 -4.76 -3.09
CA PHE A 194 4.96 -5.66 -2.76
C PHE A 194 6.30 -5.14 -3.30
N ARG A 195 6.34 -4.74 -4.57
CA ARG A 195 7.54 -4.15 -5.19
C ARG A 195 8.00 -2.89 -4.42
N LEU A 196 7.07 -2.01 -4.07
CA LEU A 196 7.37 -0.79 -3.32
C LEU A 196 7.87 -1.10 -1.90
N ALA A 197 7.29 -2.09 -1.22
CA ALA A 197 7.72 -2.55 0.10
C ALA A 197 9.12 -3.20 0.05
N ALA A 198 9.34 -4.13 -0.88
CA ALA A 198 10.61 -4.84 -1.06
C ALA A 198 11.76 -3.91 -1.46
N GLY A 199 11.49 -2.90 -2.30
CA GLY A 199 12.47 -1.87 -2.65
C GLY A 199 12.92 -1.06 -1.43
N GLY A 200 12.00 -0.77 -0.50
CA GLY A 200 12.31 -0.07 0.74
C GLY A 200 13.22 -0.87 1.68
N ALA A 201 13.04 -2.19 1.77
CA ALA A 201 13.87 -3.06 2.59
C ALA A 201 15.33 -3.09 2.06
N ARG A 202 15.50 -3.35 0.76
CA ARG A 202 16.83 -3.45 0.12
C ARG A 202 17.66 -2.18 0.22
N GLY A 203 17.03 -1.01 0.18
CA GLY A 203 17.72 0.28 0.31
C GLY A 203 18.26 0.55 1.72
N ASN A 204 17.60 0.00 2.74
CA ASN A 204 18.00 0.20 4.15
C ASN A 204 19.21 -0.66 4.51
N ASP A 205 19.31 -1.87 3.96
CA ASP A 205 20.44 -2.78 4.17
C ASP A 205 21.75 -2.22 3.59
N ARG A 206 21.69 -1.58 2.42
CA ARG A 206 22.86 -0.90 1.83
C ARG A 206 23.37 0.25 2.70
N ARG A 207 22.48 1.04 3.31
CA ARG A 207 22.88 2.14 4.22
C ARG A 207 23.48 1.62 5.52
N ARG A 208 22.97 0.51 6.05
CA ARG A 208 23.55 -0.16 7.24
C ARG A 208 24.93 -0.75 6.94
N ALA A 209 25.10 -1.39 5.77
CA ALA A 209 26.40 -1.91 5.33
C ALA A 209 27.45 -0.79 5.20
N PHE A 210 27.07 0.40 4.75
CA PHE A 210 27.99 1.54 4.64
C PHE A 210 28.31 2.21 5.99
N ARG A 211 27.39 2.13 6.96
CA ARG A 211 27.60 2.66 8.33
C ARG A 211 28.29 1.67 9.26
N GLY A 212 28.29 0.38 8.89
CA GLY A 212 29.03 -0.69 9.52
C GLY A 212 30.42 -0.92 8.92
N GLY A 213 31.03 0.10 8.32
CA GLY A 213 32.49 0.12 8.19
C GLY A 213 33.12 -0.05 9.58
N PRO A 214 34.31 -0.68 9.70
CA PRO A 214 34.85 -1.11 10.96
C PRO A 214 34.87 0.06 11.95
N SER A 215 33.95 0.02 12.92
CA SER A 215 33.91 0.92 14.07
C SER A 215 35.00 0.53 15.06
N GLY A 216 36.18 0.18 14.54
CA GLY A 216 37.38 0.25 15.33
C GLY A 216 37.68 1.71 15.60
N PRO A 217 38.37 2.03 16.71
CA PRO A 217 39.02 3.33 16.83
C PRO A 217 39.77 3.63 15.52
N PRO A 218 39.86 4.90 15.10
CA PRO A 218 40.66 5.26 13.93
C PRO A 218 42.01 4.54 14.05
N PRO A 219 42.51 3.89 12.99
CA PRO A 219 43.78 3.19 13.05
C PRO A 219 44.78 4.15 13.68
N GLU A 220 45.36 3.75 14.81
CA GLU A 220 46.36 4.58 15.49
C GLU A 220 47.32 5.05 14.41
N PRO A 221 47.56 6.37 14.30
CA PRO A 221 48.53 6.86 13.34
C PRO A 221 49.82 6.09 13.63
N ASN A 222 50.28 5.30 12.66
CA ASN A 222 51.57 4.64 12.75
C ASN A 222 52.55 5.70 13.24
N MET A 223 53.09 5.50 14.45
CA MET A 223 54.19 6.31 14.96
C MET A 223 55.39 6.04 14.06
N VAL A 224 55.39 6.68 12.90
CA VAL A 224 56.60 6.92 12.12
C VAL A 224 57.46 7.74 13.04
N GLY A 225 58.49 7.09 13.59
CA GLY A 225 59.41 7.67 14.56
C GLY A 225 59.95 8.99 14.03
N ALA A 226 59.36 10.09 14.49
CA ALA A 226 59.99 11.39 14.41
C ALA A 226 61.16 11.33 15.40
N SER A 227 62.37 11.31 14.84
CA SER A 227 63.62 11.50 15.57
C SER A 227 63.48 12.67 16.54
N ILE A 228 63.65 12.36 17.83
CA ILE A 228 63.75 13.34 18.92
C ILE A 228 65.03 14.15 18.64
N GLY A 229 64.84 15.37 18.15
CA GLY A 229 65.88 16.40 18.09
C GLY A 229 66.08 17.04 19.47
N PRO A 230 67.29 17.53 19.79
CA PRO A 230 67.61 18.07 21.10
C PRO A 230 66.89 19.41 21.31
N GLY A 231 66.23 19.57 22.46
CA GLY A 231 65.61 20.82 22.87
C GLY A 231 66.65 21.91 23.18
N PRO A 232 66.30 23.18 22.93
CA PRO A 232 66.80 24.31 23.71
C PRO A 232 65.62 25.24 24.07
N SER A 233 65.35 25.54 25.34
CA SER A 233 66.06 26.44 26.26
C SER A 233 65.16 27.62 26.60
N SER A 234 64.95 27.80 27.90
CA SER A 234 64.34 28.93 28.58
C SER A 234 64.89 30.31 28.15
N ARG A 235 63.98 31.24 27.82
CA ARG A 235 64.09 32.73 27.72
C ARG A 235 62.77 33.22 27.07
N SER A 236 62.03 34.27 27.42
CA SER A 236 62.07 35.41 28.36
C SER A 236 60.60 35.93 28.38
N ALA A 237 59.95 36.20 29.52
CA ALA A 237 59.85 37.52 30.16
C ALA A 237 59.49 38.73 29.25
N GLY A 238 58.42 39.45 29.62
CA GLY A 238 58.09 40.83 29.19
C GLY A 238 56.83 40.94 28.32
N ALA A 239 55.64 41.25 28.86
CA ALA A 239 55.14 42.58 29.19
C ALA A 239 54.87 43.47 27.96
N GLU A 240 53.60 43.72 27.65
CA GLU A 240 53.13 45.07 27.29
C GLU A 240 51.60 45.15 27.42
N ALA A 241 51.17 46.12 28.23
CA ALA A 241 49.80 46.59 28.35
C ALA A 241 49.53 47.61 27.24
N ALA A 242 48.32 47.61 26.68
CA ALA A 242 47.80 48.78 25.97
C ALA A 242 46.28 48.87 26.16
N THR A 243 45.90 49.81 27.02
CA THR A 243 44.58 50.39 27.16
C THR A 243 44.27 51.33 25.99
N GLY A 244 43.06 51.27 25.45
CA GLY A 244 42.41 52.36 24.70
C GLY A 244 40.90 52.10 24.78
N ARG A 245 40.06 52.88 25.49
CA ARG A 245 39.76 54.33 25.46
C ARG A 245 38.93 54.74 24.25
N GLU A 246 37.65 55.05 24.55
CA GLU A 246 36.70 56.01 23.92
C GLU A 246 36.41 55.78 22.41
N GLU A 247 35.21 55.98 21.85
CA GLU A 247 34.22 57.06 21.96
C GLU A 247 32.86 56.57 21.42
N GLY A 248 31.76 57.21 21.84
CA GLY A 248 30.48 57.25 21.10
C GLY A 248 29.24 56.81 21.86
#